data_AF-A0A816XNE9-F1
#
_entry.id   AF-A0A816XNE9-F1
#
_cell.length_a   1.000
_cell.length_b   1.000
_cell.length_c   1.000
_cell.angle_alpha   90.00
_cell.angle_beta   90.00
_cell.angle_gamma   90.00
#
_symmetry.space_group_name_H-M   'P 1'
#
loop_
_entity.id
_entity.type
_entity.pdbx_description
1 polymer ?
#
loop_
_entity_poly.entity_id
_entity_poly.type
_entity_poly.pdbx_seq_one_letter_code
_entity_poly.pdbx_strand_id
1 'polypeptide(L)' 'VLTKINLTRNQVGNAGVQYLADALQHYPTLVRLNLEENEIDGQGAQYLANVLEPILVSIND' A
#
# COMPACT_ATOMS: atom_id res chain seq x y z
N VAL A 1 5.71 12.12 -11.28
CA VAL A 1 5.18 12.04 -9.91
C VAL A 1 4.01 11.07 -9.91
N LEU A 2 4.09 9.98 -9.14
CA LEU A 2 3.01 9.00 -9.04
C LEU A 2 2.24 9.27 -7.76
N THR A 3 0.98 9.70 -7.89
CA THR A 3 0.18 10.14 -6.74
C THR A 3 -0.97 9.21 -6.41
N LYS A 4 -1.39 8.35 -7.36
CA LYS A 4 -2.54 7.46 -7.20
C LYS A 4 -2.31 6.11 -7.89
N ILE A 5 -2.66 5.03 -7.20
CA ILE A 5 -2.72 3.67 -7.74
C ILE A 5 -4.13 3.11 -7.45
N ASN A 6 -4.75 2.49 -8.44
CA ASN A 6 -6.00 1.76 -8.29
C ASN A 6 -5.80 0.31 -8.74
N LEU A 7 -5.93 -0.62 -7.80
CA LEU A 7 -5.83 -2.06 -8.01
C LEU A 7 -7.11 -2.79 -7.65
N THR A 8 -8.26 -2.10 -7.63
CA THR A 8 -9.57 -2.69 -7.31
C THR A 8 -9.81 -3.96 -8.13
N ARG A 9 -10.20 -5.07 -7.47
CA ARG A 9 -10.58 -6.35 -8.12
C ARG A 9 -9.48 -7.04 -8.93
N ASN A 10 -8.24 -7.07 -8.42
CA ASN A 10 -7.11 -7.72 -9.11
C ASN A 10 -6.57 -8.98 -8.40
N GLN A 11 -7.26 -9.49 -7.38
CA GLN A 11 -6.83 -10.70 -6.65
C GLN A 11 -5.38 -10.60 -6.16
N VAL A 12 -4.96 -9.41 -5.71
CA VAL A 12 -3.59 -9.18 -5.24
C VAL A 12 -3.23 -10.13 -4.09
N GLY A 13 -4.17 -10.37 -3.17
CA GLY A 13 -3.99 -11.21 -1.99
C GLY A 13 -2.91 -10.71 -1.04
N ASN A 14 -2.69 -11.45 0.06
CA ASN A 14 -1.68 -11.09 1.05
C ASN A 14 -0.26 -11.08 0.48
N ALA A 15 0.07 -12.06 -0.38
CA ALA A 15 1.39 -12.15 -1.00
C ALA A 15 1.68 -10.96 -1.92
N GLY A 16 0.71 -10.56 -2.75
CA GLY A 16 0.86 -9.39 -3.61
C GLY A 16 0.97 -8.09 -2.80
N VAL A 17 0.23 -7.97 -1.69
CA VAL A 17 0.33 -6.81 -0.79
C VAL A 17 1.71 -6.72 -0.14
N GLN A 18 2.36 -7.83 0.19
CA GLN A 18 3.73 -7.80 0.70
C GLN A 18 4.68 -7.16 -0.33
N TYR A 19 4.64 -7.60 -1.59
CA TYR A 19 5.44 -6.97 -2.66
C TYR A 19 5.07 -5.51 -2.90
N LEU A 20 3.78 -5.18 -2.78
CA LEU A 20 3.31 -3.80 -2.90
C LEU A 20 3.90 -2.93 -1.78
N ALA A 21 3.90 -3.42 -0.54
CA ALA A 21 4.47 -2.73 0.61
C ALA A 21 5.96 -2.42 0.39
N ASP A 22 6.74 -3.38 -0.09
CA ASP A 22 8.16 -3.15 -0.42
C ASP A 22 8.33 -2.09 -1.53
N ALA A 23 7.47 -2.11 -2.55
CA ALA A 23 7.50 -1.14 -3.63
C ALA A 23 7.13 0.28 -3.15
N LEU A 24 6.15 0.41 -2.24
CA LEU A 24 5.65 1.71 -1.76
C LEU A 24 6.73 2.58 -1.11
N GLN A 25 7.79 1.99 -0.55
CA GLN A 25 8.94 2.72 0.00
C GLN A 25 9.64 3.62 -1.03
N HIS A 26 9.51 3.31 -2.32
CA HIS A 26 10.12 4.06 -3.42
C HIS A 26 9.21 5.16 -3.98
N TYR A 27 7.96 5.26 -3.50
CA TYR A 27 6.96 6.20 -4.01
C TYR A 27 6.43 7.13 -2.90
N PRO A 28 7.28 8.02 -2.33
CA PRO A 28 6.88 8.92 -1.23
C PRO A 28 5.81 9.95 -1.63
N THR A 29 5.55 10.11 -2.92
CA THR A 29 4.51 11.03 -3.44
C THR A 29 3.14 10.38 -3.62
N LEU A 30 3.02 9.07 -3.32
CA LEU A 30 1.75 8.35 -3.44
C LEU A 30 0.82 8.77 -2.31
N VAL A 31 -0.32 9.35 -2.67
CA VAL A 31 -1.33 9.87 -1.72
C VAL A 31 -2.58 9.00 -1.68
N ARG A 32 -2.78 8.13 -2.68
CA ARG A 32 -3.96 7.26 -2.74
C ARG A 32 -3.63 5.89 -3.32
N LEU A 33 -3.97 4.85 -2.57
CA LEU A 33 -3.90 3.46 -3.00
C LEU A 33 -5.28 2.83 -2.78
N ASN A 34 -5.93 2.36 -3.85
CA ASN A 34 -7.16 1.59 -3.75
C ASN A 34 -6.89 0.10 -3.95
N LEU A 35 -7.24 -0.71 -2.94
CA LEU A 35 -7.09 -2.16 -2.88
C LEU A 35 -8.42 -2.88 -2.63
N GLU A 36 -9.55 -2.23 -2.86
CA GLU A 36 -10.88 -2.83 -2.71
C GLU A 36 -11.01 -4.15 -3.49
N GLU A 37 -11.70 -5.14 -2.89
CA GLU A 37 -11.93 -6.46 -3.49
C GLU A 37 -10.65 -7.19 -3.96
N ASN A 38 -9.61 -7.24 -3.13
CA ASN A 38 -8.34 -7.93 -3.46
C ASN A 38 -8.00 -9.13 -2.56
N GLU A 39 -8.94 -9.64 -1.77
CA GLU A 39 -8.74 -10.82 -0.91
C GLU A 39 -7.57 -10.63 0.08
N ILE A 40 -7.49 -9.43 0.66
CA ILE A 40 -6.49 -9.04 1.66
C ILE A 40 -7.12 -9.20 3.04
N ASP A 41 -6.49 -9.98 3.92
CA ASP A 41 -6.93 -10.18 5.30
C ASP A 41 -6.03 -9.42 6.30
N GLY A 42 -6.13 -9.77 7.59
CA GLY A 42 -5.35 -9.15 8.65
C GLY A 42 -3.82 -9.28 8.48
N GLN A 43 -3.33 -10.39 7.91
CA GLN A 43 -1.90 -10.55 7.62
C GLN A 43 -1.47 -9.58 6.52
N GLY A 44 -2.25 -9.48 5.44
CA GLY A 44 -1.98 -8.51 4.38
C GLY A 44 -2.00 -7.06 4.89
N ALA A 45 -2.95 -6.73 5.76
CA ALA A 45 -3.05 -5.41 6.37
C ALA A 45 -1.81 -5.04 7.22
N GLN A 46 -1.18 -6.01 7.91
CA GLN A 46 0.05 -5.76 8.67
C GLN A 46 1.21 -5.30 7.78
N TYR A 47 1.36 -5.87 6.58
CA TYR A 47 2.41 -5.42 5.65
C TYR A 47 2.22 -3.95 5.25
N LEU A 48 0.97 -3.52 4.99
CA LEU A 48 0.68 -2.13 4.68
C LEU A 48 0.90 -1.20 5.88
N ALA A 49 0.49 -1.61 7.08
CA ALA A 49 0.66 -0.81 8.30
C ALA A 49 2.13 -0.43 8.53
N ASN A 50 3.04 -1.40 8.38
CA ASN A 50 4.48 -1.21 8.59
C ASN A 50 5.10 -0.19 7.60
N VAL A 51 4.52 -0.02 6.41
CA VAL A 51 5.06 0.89 5.38
C VAL A 51 4.33 2.23 5.34
N LEU A 52 3.07 2.28 5.76
CA LEU A 52 2.29 3.52 5.81
C LEU A 52 2.58 4.35 7.08
N GLU A 53 2.95 3.73 8.19
CA GLU A 53 3.28 4.43 9.44
C GLU A 53 4.45 5.43 9.27
N PRO A 54 5.58 5.10 8.61
CA PRO A 54 6.66 6.06 8.36
C PRO A 54 6.29 7.14 7.34
N ILE A 55 5.48 6.80 6.33
CA ILE A 55 5.07 7.72 5.26
C ILE A 55 4.17 8.83 5.81
N LEU A 56 3.29 8.54 6.78
CA LEU A 56 2.43 9.54 7.41
C LEU A 56 3.20 10.50 8.33
N VAL A 57 4.32 10.06 8.92
CA VAL A 57 5.20 10.94 9.71
C VAL A 57 5.94 11.91 8.80
N SER A 58 6.41 11.48 7.63
CA SER A 58 7.18 12.34 6.71
C SER A 58 6.35 13.35 5.91
N ILE A 59 5.01 13.31 5.96
CA ILE A 59 4.14 14.31 5.31
C ILE A 59 3.86 15.50 6.24
N ASN A 60 4.18 15.36 7.53
CA ASN A 60 3.95 16.40 8.55
C ASN A 60 5.18 17.29 8.84
N ASP A 61 6.30 17.07 8.14
CA ASP A 61 7.52 17.90 8.16
C ASP A 61 7.66 18.70 6.84
#